data_AF-M3UNT8-F1
#
_entry.id   AF-M3UNT8-F1
#
_cell.length_a   1.000
_cell.length_b   1.000
_cell.length_c   1.000
_cell.angle_alpha   90.00
_cell.angle_beta   90.00
_cell.angle_gamma   90.00
#
_symmetry.space_group_name_H-M   'P 1'
#
loop_
_entity.id
_entity.type
_entity.pdbx_description
1 polymer ?
#
loop_
_entity_poly.entity_id
_entity_poly.type
_entity_poly.pdbx_seq_one_letter_code
_entity_poly.pdbx_strand_id
1 'polypeptide(L)'
;MRRVELWPVSDVDADNWDIVISTAPVIESDVSELFRAAGPDVVLASVSQVPSEIEALRDIAGEHRWAVLTPNVLAWTSGMMTHWWQPGAARFTIAEPVGGEIAQTLFGGERWAASGSVSSGLLAAAAVMPMVAALQVSEFEQRICKSTLRSGAAAADEAGRAVAAAYGVHEPRSVNPVIVGIGLRAMRACAPFDVDNYFRAHFGSRTHQTKTMLDDWIVLGNTYGLRTEALVTLRDALSDAAGAPTRRANPTKP
;
A
#
# COMPACT_ATOMS: atom_id res chain seq x y z
N MET A 1 7.98 -24.92 14.81
CA MET A 1 6.90 -24.01 14.37
C MET A 1 6.46 -23.26 15.61
N ARG A 2 6.65 -21.93 15.70
CA ARG A 2 6.13 -21.16 16.84
C ARG A 2 4.60 -21.17 16.73
N ARG A 3 3.91 -21.46 17.83
CA ARG A 3 2.45 -21.36 17.90
C ARG A 3 2.09 -19.88 17.83
N VAL A 4 1.23 -19.51 16.89
CA VAL A 4 0.62 -18.18 16.86
C VAL A 4 -0.72 -18.32 17.57
N GLU A 5 -0.89 -17.56 18.64
CA GLU A 5 -2.17 -17.47 19.34
C GLU A 5 -2.99 -16.34 18.72
N LEU A 6 -4.29 -16.56 18.58
CA LEU A 6 -5.23 -15.58 18.04
C LEU A 6 -6.11 -15.11 19.19
N TRP A 7 -6.12 -13.80 19.42
CA TRP A 7 -6.95 -13.16 20.44
C TRP A 7 -7.87 -12.11 19.80
N PRO A 8 -9.11 -11.94 20.31
CA PRO A 8 -9.90 -10.76 20.03
C PRO A 8 -9.16 -9.51 20.49
N VAL A 9 -9.19 -8.42 19.70
CA VAL A 9 -8.51 -7.16 20.04
C VAL A 9 -8.96 -6.61 21.41
N SER A 10 -10.25 -6.78 21.74
CA SER A 10 -10.85 -6.36 23.02
C SER A 10 -10.26 -7.04 24.26
N ASP A 11 -9.62 -8.20 24.08
CA ASP A 11 -9.17 -9.06 25.17
C ASP A 11 -7.64 -8.98 25.36
N VAL A 12 -6.97 -8.09 24.61
CA VAL A 12 -5.52 -7.92 24.63
C VAL A 12 -5.12 -6.82 25.61
N ASP A 13 -4.40 -7.21 26.66
CA ASP A 13 -3.62 -6.27 27.47
C ASP A 13 -2.24 -6.06 26.81
N ALA A 14 -2.05 -4.87 26.25
CA ALA A 14 -0.84 -4.48 25.53
C ALA A 14 0.19 -3.78 26.44
N ASP A 15 -0.06 -3.62 27.75
CA ASP A 15 0.81 -2.86 28.66
C ASP A 15 2.23 -3.41 28.74
N ASN A 16 2.39 -4.72 28.52
CA ASN A 16 3.67 -5.42 28.63
C ASN A 16 4.28 -5.83 27.28
N TRP A 17 3.82 -5.23 26.17
CA TRP A 17 4.31 -5.58 24.84
C TRP A 17 5.51 -4.73 24.45
N ASP A 18 6.44 -5.28 23.68
CA ASP A 18 7.55 -4.47 23.14
C ASP A 18 7.08 -3.62 21.94
N ILE A 19 6.25 -4.21 21.07
CA ILE A 19 5.81 -3.63 19.80
C ILE A 19 4.37 -4.08 19.48
N VAL A 20 3.52 -3.17 19.03
CA VAL A 20 2.21 -3.45 18.42
C VAL A 20 2.28 -3.10 16.94
N ILE A 21 1.95 -4.06 16.05
CA ILE A 21 1.92 -3.83 14.59
C ILE A 21 0.52 -4.09 14.06
N SER A 22 -0.10 -3.09 13.45
CA SER A 22 -1.36 -3.27 12.74
C SER A 22 -1.15 -3.40 11.24
N THR A 23 -1.87 -4.33 10.61
CA THR A 23 -2.06 -4.38 9.15
C THR A 23 -3.42 -3.85 8.70
N ALA A 24 -4.30 -3.56 9.66
CA ALA A 24 -5.55 -2.83 9.46
C ALA A 24 -5.31 -1.32 9.61
N PRO A 25 -6.10 -0.47 8.94
CA PRO A 25 -6.00 0.98 9.06
C PRO A 25 -6.11 1.44 10.53
N VAL A 26 -5.20 2.31 10.96
CA VAL A 26 -5.17 2.84 12.35
C VAL A 26 -6.37 3.72 12.69
N ILE A 27 -7.12 4.14 11.69
CA ILE A 27 -8.36 4.91 11.82
C ILE A 27 -9.55 4.03 12.24
N GLU A 28 -9.44 2.70 12.17
CA GLU A 28 -10.47 1.79 12.68
C GLU A 28 -10.50 1.86 14.22
N SER A 29 -11.70 1.91 14.80
CA SER A 29 -11.92 2.14 16.23
C SER A 29 -11.08 1.20 17.09
N ASP A 30 -11.19 -0.10 16.83
CA ASP A 30 -10.58 -1.15 17.65
C ASP A 30 -9.06 -1.09 17.59
N VAL A 31 -8.49 -0.76 16.42
CA VAL A 31 -7.04 -0.55 16.26
C VAL A 31 -6.60 0.70 17.02
N SER A 32 -7.35 1.79 16.89
CA SER A 32 -7.04 3.06 17.55
C SER A 32 -7.17 2.96 19.08
N GLU A 33 -8.11 2.17 19.59
CA GLU A 33 -8.29 1.89 21.02
C GLU A 33 -7.13 1.03 21.54
N LEU A 34 -6.76 -0.03 20.83
CA LEU A 34 -5.59 -0.85 21.18
C LEU A 34 -4.31 -0.01 21.24
N PHE A 35 -4.10 0.89 20.28
CA PHE A 35 -2.90 1.73 20.23
C PHE A 35 -2.86 2.73 21.39
N ARG A 36 -4.01 3.31 21.77
CA ARG A 36 -4.12 4.23 22.91
C ARG A 36 -4.04 3.53 24.27
N ALA A 37 -4.40 2.25 24.32
CA ALA A 37 -4.31 1.43 25.52
C ALA A 37 -2.91 0.84 25.75
N ALA A 38 -2.00 0.94 24.78
CA ALA A 38 -0.65 0.42 24.92
C ALA A 38 0.15 1.22 25.96
N GLY A 39 1.01 0.52 26.70
CA GLY A 39 1.91 1.13 27.69
C GLY A 39 2.85 2.18 27.07
N PRO A 40 3.36 3.13 27.86
CA PRO A 40 4.14 4.29 27.37
C PRO A 40 5.43 3.92 26.62
N ASP A 41 6.01 2.76 26.93
CA ASP A 41 7.27 2.30 26.32
C ASP A 41 7.06 1.47 25.03
N VAL A 42 5.80 1.12 24.72
CA VAL A 42 5.43 0.27 23.58
C VAL A 42 5.63 1.02 22.26
N VAL A 43 6.26 0.35 21.29
CA VAL A 43 6.40 0.88 19.93
C VAL A 43 5.12 0.61 19.12
N LEU A 44 4.54 1.66 18.55
CA LEU A 44 3.33 1.56 17.72
C LEU A 44 3.70 1.56 16.24
N ALA A 45 3.33 0.52 15.50
CA ALA A 45 3.66 0.44 14.08
C ALA A 45 2.44 0.10 13.22
N SER A 46 2.39 0.69 12.02
CA SER A 46 1.35 0.40 11.05
C SER A 46 1.93 -0.02 9.72
N VAL A 47 1.32 -1.00 9.07
CA VAL A 47 1.56 -1.31 7.67
C VAL A 47 0.68 -0.39 6.83
N SER A 48 1.25 0.73 6.38
CA SER A 48 0.51 1.71 5.58
C SER A 48 1.37 2.36 4.50
N GLN A 49 0.67 2.81 3.47
CA GLN A 49 1.17 3.62 2.37
C GLN A 49 0.21 4.79 2.08
N VAL A 50 -0.73 5.06 2.99
CA VAL A 50 -1.82 6.04 2.84
C VAL A 50 -1.45 7.27 3.68
N PRO A 51 -1.33 8.48 3.09
CA PRO A 51 -0.93 9.66 3.84
C PRO A 51 -1.76 9.94 5.10
N SER A 52 -3.09 9.88 5.01
CA SER A 52 -3.98 10.14 6.15
C SER A 52 -3.84 9.11 7.28
N GLU A 53 -3.58 7.83 6.95
CA GLU A 53 -3.33 6.80 7.96
C GLU A 53 -2.00 7.02 8.69
N ILE A 54 -0.99 7.56 8.00
CA ILE A 54 0.30 7.88 8.62
C ILE A 54 0.19 9.10 9.53
N GLU A 55 -0.59 10.11 9.12
CA GLU A 55 -0.92 11.25 9.98
C GLU A 55 -1.71 10.79 11.22
N ALA A 56 -2.74 9.97 11.03
CA ALA A 56 -3.50 9.39 12.13
C ALA A 56 -2.64 8.53 13.06
N LEU A 57 -1.69 7.75 12.53
CA LEU A 57 -0.74 7.00 13.35
C LEU A 57 0.11 7.94 14.20
N ARG A 58 0.64 9.01 13.61
CA ARG A 58 1.46 9.99 14.33
C ARG A 58 0.66 10.66 15.44
N ASP A 59 -0.59 11.04 15.16
CA ASP A 59 -1.47 11.68 16.13
C ASP A 59 -1.85 10.73 17.27
N ILE A 60 -2.16 9.46 16.97
CA ILE A 60 -2.44 8.43 17.97
C ILE A 60 -1.20 8.12 18.80
N ALA A 61 -0.03 8.05 18.17
CA ALA A 61 1.21 7.77 18.85
C ALA A 61 1.58 8.88 19.85
N GLY A 62 1.33 10.16 19.54
CA GLY A 62 1.69 11.24 20.44
C GLY A 62 3.18 11.16 20.83
N GLU A 63 3.46 10.90 22.11
CA GLU A 63 4.83 10.74 22.64
C GLU A 63 5.38 9.31 22.49
N HIS A 64 4.55 8.32 22.10
CA HIS A 64 5.00 6.96 21.84
C HIS A 64 5.97 6.93 20.66
N ARG A 65 6.92 5.99 20.74
CA ARG A 65 7.76 5.62 19.60
C ARG A 65 6.89 4.97 18.54
N TRP A 66 7.08 5.32 17.26
CA TRP A 66 6.27 4.75 16.18
C TRP A 66 7.05 4.49 14.89
N ALA A 67 6.50 3.65 14.02
CA ALA A 67 7.07 3.37 12.71
C ALA A 67 6.01 3.01 11.66
N VAL A 68 6.37 3.16 10.39
CA VAL A 68 5.54 2.68 9.27
C VAL A 68 6.27 1.57 8.53
N LEU A 69 5.58 0.47 8.31
CA LEU A 69 6.09 -0.68 7.57
C LEU A 69 5.51 -0.69 6.17
N THR A 70 6.36 -0.88 5.17
CA THR A 70 5.95 -1.07 3.78
C THR A 70 6.46 -2.41 3.27
N PRO A 71 5.59 -3.38 2.96
CA PRO A 71 5.99 -4.65 2.37
C PRO A 71 6.48 -4.44 0.93
N ASN A 72 7.64 -4.99 0.60
CA ASN A 72 8.21 -5.03 -0.75
C ASN A 72 8.17 -6.45 -1.33
N VAL A 73 7.14 -7.21 -0.98
CA VAL A 73 6.94 -8.62 -1.37
C VAL A 73 5.54 -8.83 -1.90
N LEU A 74 5.42 -9.78 -2.83
CA LEU A 74 4.13 -10.28 -3.30
C LEU A 74 3.84 -11.60 -2.60
N ALA A 75 2.69 -11.66 -1.92
CA ALA A 75 2.30 -12.80 -1.10
C ALA A 75 1.01 -13.42 -1.62
N TRP A 76 1.03 -14.71 -1.99
CA TRP A 76 -0.15 -15.42 -2.48
C TRP A 76 -0.38 -16.71 -1.68
N THR A 77 -1.64 -17.13 -1.59
CA THR A 77 -2.03 -18.33 -0.87
C THR A 77 -2.36 -19.44 -1.85
N SER A 78 -1.84 -20.64 -1.59
CA SER A 78 -2.18 -21.88 -2.29
C SER A 78 -2.57 -22.94 -1.26
N GLY A 79 -3.87 -23.23 -1.16
CA GLY A 79 -4.42 -24.06 -0.08
C GLY A 79 -4.19 -23.41 1.30
N MET A 80 -3.50 -24.11 2.20
CA MET A 80 -3.15 -23.60 3.53
C MET A 80 -1.79 -22.88 3.60
N MET A 81 -1.03 -22.85 2.50
CA MET A 81 0.32 -22.30 2.50
C MET A 81 0.33 -20.91 1.89
N THR A 82 1.01 -19.99 2.56
CA THR A 82 1.32 -18.66 2.01
C THR A 82 2.73 -18.68 1.43
N HIS A 83 2.82 -18.31 0.17
CA HIS A 83 4.07 -18.18 -0.57
C HIS A 83 4.41 -16.71 -0.77
N TRP A 84 5.69 -16.43 -0.91
CA TRP A 84 6.22 -15.07 -1.04
C TRP A 84 7.17 -15.02 -2.22
N TRP A 85 7.06 -13.98 -3.03
CA TRP A 85 7.97 -13.69 -4.12
C TRP A 85 8.44 -12.25 -4.01
N GLN A 86 9.74 -12.08 -4.17
CA GLN A 86 10.42 -10.81 -3.96
C GLN A 86 11.31 -10.54 -5.18
N PRO A 87 10.84 -9.73 -6.13
CA PRO A 87 11.70 -9.27 -7.22
C PRO A 87 12.62 -8.14 -6.68
N GLY A 88 13.63 -8.49 -5.87
CA GLY A 88 14.55 -7.52 -5.27
C GLY A 88 15.31 -8.02 -4.04
N ALA A 89 16.02 -7.11 -3.36
CA ALA A 89 16.91 -7.44 -2.23
C ALA A 89 16.26 -7.25 -0.83
N ALA A 90 15.48 -6.18 -0.59
CA ALA A 90 14.81 -5.92 0.69
C ALA A 90 13.34 -6.40 0.70
N ARG A 91 12.89 -7.03 1.80
CA ARG A 91 11.49 -7.54 1.93
C ARG A 91 10.54 -6.52 2.52
N PHE A 92 11.06 -5.64 3.36
CA PHE A 92 10.31 -4.57 4.00
C PHE A 92 11.11 -3.28 3.94
N THR A 93 10.42 -2.16 3.87
CA THR A 93 10.96 -0.86 4.26
C THR A 93 10.33 -0.49 5.58
N ILE A 94 11.13 -0.08 6.57
CA ILE A 94 10.63 0.41 7.84
C ILE A 94 11.04 1.88 7.95
N ALA A 95 10.04 2.73 8.05
CA ALA A 95 10.22 4.16 8.15
C ALA A 95 10.53 4.60 9.58
N GLU A 96 11.48 5.52 9.71
CA GLU A 96 11.84 6.24 10.94
C GLU A 96 10.63 6.89 11.65
N PRO A 97 10.67 7.14 12.99
CA PRO A 97 11.87 7.33 13.85
C PRO A 97 12.50 6.10 14.56
N VAL A 98 11.91 4.90 14.51
CA VAL A 98 12.53 3.70 15.13
C VAL A 98 12.75 2.56 14.13
N GLY A 99 12.93 2.92 12.85
CA GLY A 99 12.98 1.94 11.76
C GLY A 99 14.10 0.91 11.91
N GLY A 100 15.30 1.38 12.27
CA GLY A 100 16.46 0.52 12.53
C GLY A 100 16.28 -0.41 13.74
N GLU A 101 15.62 0.05 14.81
CA GLU A 101 15.36 -0.77 16.00
C GLU A 101 14.39 -1.92 15.66
N ILE A 102 13.28 -1.62 14.99
CA ILE A 102 12.32 -2.64 14.56
C ILE A 102 12.97 -3.60 13.56
N ALA A 103 13.76 -3.10 12.61
CA ALA A 103 14.50 -3.93 11.65
C ALA A 103 15.41 -4.93 12.38
N GLN A 104 16.13 -4.46 13.40
CA GLN A 104 17.01 -5.30 14.19
C GLN A 104 16.23 -6.32 15.04
N THR A 105 15.21 -5.87 15.76
CA THR A 105 14.46 -6.69 16.73
C THR A 105 13.59 -7.74 16.05
N LEU A 106 12.83 -7.37 15.02
CA LEU A 106 11.88 -8.28 14.37
C LEU A 106 12.51 -9.13 13.27
N PHE A 107 13.50 -8.57 12.56
CA PHE A 107 14.04 -9.20 11.37
C PHE A 107 15.51 -9.63 11.51
N GLY A 108 16.15 -9.37 12.64
CA GLY A 108 17.55 -9.74 12.87
C GLY A 108 18.53 -8.94 12.02
N GLY A 109 18.14 -7.74 11.58
CA GLY A 109 18.99 -6.76 10.90
C GLY A 109 18.61 -6.46 9.44
N GLU A 110 19.42 -5.62 8.81
CA GLU A 110 19.11 -4.96 7.52
C GLU A 110 19.01 -5.90 6.31
N ARG A 111 19.39 -7.18 6.48
CA ARG A 111 19.28 -8.20 5.43
C ARG A 111 17.84 -8.38 4.95
N TRP A 112 16.86 -8.18 5.82
CA TRP A 112 15.46 -8.47 5.55
C TRP A 112 14.57 -7.23 5.54
N ALA A 113 14.98 -6.17 6.24
CA ALA A 113 14.28 -4.89 6.30
C ALA A 113 15.25 -3.75 6.01
N ALA A 114 14.94 -2.91 5.05
CA ALA A 114 15.68 -1.67 4.82
C ALA A 114 15.09 -0.56 5.70
N SER A 115 15.96 0.23 6.33
CA SER A 115 15.54 1.51 6.94
C SER A 115 15.29 2.54 5.85
N GLY A 116 14.24 3.35 6.01
CA GLY A 116 13.88 4.38 5.05
C GLY A 116 13.17 5.56 5.71
N SER A 117 12.83 6.58 4.92
CA SER A 117 11.94 7.65 5.37
C SER A 117 10.49 7.31 5.04
N VAL A 118 9.54 7.86 5.81
CA VAL A 118 8.11 7.83 5.48
C VAL A 118 7.86 8.31 4.04
N SER A 119 8.53 9.40 3.65
CA SER A 119 8.42 9.96 2.30
C SER A 119 8.86 8.98 1.21
N SER A 120 9.88 8.14 1.46
CA SER A 120 10.32 7.14 0.47
C SER A 120 9.26 6.06 0.23
N GLY A 121 8.60 5.56 1.29
CA GLY A 121 7.49 4.60 1.17
C GLY A 121 6.28 5.20 0.46
N LEU A 122 5.92 6.45 0.77
CA LEU A 122 4.83 7.17 0.10
C LEU A 122 5.12 7.47 -1.37
N LEU A 123 6.35 7.85 -1.72
CA LEU A 123 6.76 8.05 -3.11
C LEU A 123 6.70 6.74 -3.91
N ALA A 124 7.12 5.63 -3.31
CA ALA A 124 6.99 4.31 -3.93
C ALA A 124 5.51 3.94 -4.17
N ALA A 125 4.63 4.22 -3.19
CA ALA A 125 3.21 4.01 -3.33
C ALA A 125 2.58 4.91 -4.41
N ALA A 126 2.94 6.19 -4.44
CA ALA A 126 2.49 7.16 -5.44
C ALA A 126 2.89 6.76 -6.86
N ALA A 127 4.02 6.08 -7.04
CA ALA A 127 4.44 5.56 -8.33
C ALA A 127 3.67 4.30 -8.79
N VAL A 128 3.21 3.46 -7.85
CA VAL A 128 2.66 2.13 -8.14
C VAL A 128 1.12 2.10 -8.09
N MET A 129 0.51 2.67 -7.07
CA MET A 129 -0.93 2.49 -6.86
C MET A 129 -1.82 3.16 -7.91
N PRO A 130 -1.46 4.30 -8.52
CA PRO A 130 -2.19 4.81 -9.68
C PRO A 130 -2.12 3.85 -10.89
N MET A 131 -1.02 3.11 -11.05
CA MET A 131 -0.96 2.02 -12.04
C MET A 131 -1.92 0.89 -11.68
N VAL A 132 -1.98 0.49 -10.40
CA VAL A 132 -2.92 -0.53 -9.91
C VAL A 132 -4.37 -0.07 -10.12
N ALA A 133 -4.70 1.19 -9.80
CA ALA A 133 -6.02 1.77 -10.03
C ALA A 133 -6.41 1.73 -11.52
N ALA A 134 -5.48 2.08 -12.41
CA ALA A 134 -5.72 1.99 -13.85
C ALA A 134 -5.95 0.55 -14.31
N LEU A 135 -5.25 -0.43 -13.73
CA LEU A 135 -5.50 -1.85 -13.98
C LEU A 135 -6.86 -2.29 -13.45
N GLN A 136 -7.28 -1.82 -12.28
CA GLN A 136 -8.62 -2.09 -11.71
C GLN A 136 -9.73 -1.59 -12.62
N VAL A 137 -9.61 -0.36 -13.14
CA VAL A 137 -10.56 0.21 -14.13
C VAL A 137 -10.67 -0.66 -15.38
N SER A 138 -9.58 -1.33 -15.76
CA SER A 138 -9.53 -2.23 -16.92
C SER A 138 -9.74 -3.71 -16.54
N GLU A 139 -10.33 -4.00 -15.37
CA GLU A 139 -10.60 -5.35 -14.85
C GLU A 139 -9.40 -6.31 -14.87
N PHE A 140 -8.19 -5.75 -14.79
CA PHE A 140 -6.91 -6.45 -14.92
C PHE A 140 -6.72 -7.20 -16.25
N GLU A 141 -7.28 -6.69 -17.34
CA GLU A 141 -7.13 -7.31 -18.67
C GLU A 141 -5.66 -7.49 -19.08
N GLN A 142 -5.38 -8.62 -19.74
CA GLN A 142 -4.03 -8.97 -20.21
C GLN A 142 -3.49 -7.99 -21.25
N ARG A 143 -4.36 -7.52 -22.14
CA ARG A 143 -4.05 -6.55 -23.18
C ARG A 143 -4.28 -5.14 -22.67
N ILE A 144 -3.48 -4.75 -21.69
CA ILE A 144 -3.56 -3.38 -21.14
C ILE A 144 -3.37 -2.39 -22.29
N CYS A 145 -4.37 -1.55 -22.52
CA CYS A 145 -4.29 -0.55 -23.56
C CYS A 145 -3.21 0.49 -23.21
N LYS A 146 -2.54 1.03 -24.23
CA LYS A 146 -1.60 2.13 -24.07
C LYS A 146 -2.24 3.33 -23.35
N SER A 147 -3.55 3.55 -23.54
CA SER A 147 -4.28 4.61 -22.85
C SER A 147 -4.37 4.37 -21.34
N THR A 148 -4.67 3.14 -20.90
CA THR A 148 -4.72 2.76 -19.48
C THR A 148 -3.37 3.04 -18.80
N LEU A 149 -2.27 2.59 -19.41
CA LEU A 149 -0.93 2.81 -18.83
C LEU A 149 -0.57 4.30 -18.77
N ARG A 150 -0.95 5.09 -19.78
CA ARG A 150 -0.72 6.54 -19.79
C ARG A 150 -1.54 7.26 -18.72
N SER A 151 -2.80 6.86 -18.54
CA SER A 151 -3.67 7.42 -17.50
C SER A 151 -3.08 7.17 -16.11
N GLY A 152 -2.72 5.92 -15.81
CA GLY A 152 -2.07 5.57 -14.54
C GLY A 152 -0.75 6.31 -14.33
N ALA A 153 0.09 6.43 -15.36
CA ALA A 153 1.37 7.13 -15.26
C ALA A 153 1.21 8.64 -15.00
N ALA A 154 0.25 9.30 -15.66
CA ALA A 154 -0.03 10.71 -15.43
C ALA A 154 -0.52 10.97 -13.99
N ALA A 155 -1.41 10.10 -13.48
CA ALA A 155 -1.86 10.16 -12.10
C ALA A 155 -0.71 9.86 -11.10
N ALA A 156 0.19 8.95 -11.44
CA ALA A 156 1.38 8.67 -10.63
C ALA A 156 2.35 9.87 -10.55
N ASP A 157 2.52 10.61 -11.64
CA ASP A 157 3.33 11.84 -11.64
C ASP A 157 2.70 12.93 -10.74
N GLU A 158 1.38 13.10 -10.80
CA GLU A 158 0.66 14.03 -9.92
C GLU A 158 0.76 13.63 -8.45
N ALA A 159 0.54 12.34 -8.13
CA ALA A 159 0.69 11.83 -6.77
C ALA A 159 2.12 12.00 -6.25
N GLY A 160 3.12 11.67 -7.07
CA GLY A 160 4.53 11.81 -6.72
C GLY A 160 4.92 13.26 -6.41
N ARG A 161 4.43 14.22 -7.20
CA ARG A 161 4.59 15.65 -6.91
C ARG A 161 3.90 16.08 -5.61
N ALA A 162 2.67 15.62 -5.38
CA ALA A 162 1.91 15.94 -4.16
C ALA A 162 2.64 15.45 -2.90
N VAL A 163 3.14 14.20 -2.92
CA VAL A 163 3.95 13.65 -1.82
C VAL A 163 5.27 14.40 -1.68
N ALA A 164 5.96 14.70 -2.78
CA ALA A 164 7.24 15.42 -2.72
C ALA A 164 7.09 16.79 -2.06
N ALA A 165 6.06 17.56 -2.45
CA ALA A 165 5.75 18.85 -1.85
C ALA A 165 5.38 18.73 -0.37
N ALA A 166 4.52 17.78 -0.01
CA ALA A 166 4.05 17.59 1.37
C ALA A 166 5.17 17.23 2.35
N TYR A 167 6.20 16.53 1.89
CA TYR A 167 7.30 16.06 2.71
C TYR A 167 8.60 16.85 2.51
N GLY A 168 8.58 17.92 1.72
CA GLY A 168 9.76 18.76 1.47
C GLY A 168 10.92 18.01 0.81
N VAL A 169 10.63 17.02 -0.03
CA VAL A 169 11.63 16.21 -0.74
C VAL A 169 11.66 16.54 -2.24
N HIS A 170 12.68 16.05 -2.93
CA HIS A 170 12.82 16.25 -4.37
C HIS A 170 11.70 15.57 -5.15
N GLU A 171 11.23 16.22 -6.21
CA GLU A 171 10.26 15.65 -7.13
C GLU A 171 10.82 14.35 -7.76
N PRO A 172 10.05 13.24 -7.76
CA PRO A 172 10.49 12.01 -8.39
C PRO A 172 10.55 12.16 -9.91
N ARG A 173 11.29 11.25 -10.56
CA ARG A 173 11.26 11.16 -12.02
C ARG A 173 9.88 10.71 -12.50
N SER A 174 9.43 11.27 -13.62
CA SER A 174 8.16 10.88 -14.23
C SER A 174 8.10 9.38 -14.54
N VAL A 175 6.93 8.79 -14.28
CA VAL A 175 6.63 7.39 -14.53
C VAL A 175 6.46 7.18 -16.05
N ASN A 176 7.31 6.34 -16.63
CA ASN A 176 7.23 6.06 -18.06
C ASN A 176 6.28 4.88 -18.33
N PRO A 177 5.13 5.09 -19.02
CA PRO A 177 4.14 4.03 -19.25
C PRO A 177 4.67 2.87 -20.11
N VAL A 178 5.68 3.12 -20.97
CA VAL A 178 6.32 2.06 -21.76
C VAL A 178 7.16 1.15 -20.86
N ILE A 179 7.92 1.73 -19.93
CA ILE A 179 8.73 0.98 -18.96
C ILE A 179 7.82 0.16 -18.05
N VAL A 180 6.72 0.75 -17.56
CA VAL A 180 5.73 0.00 -16.76
C VAL A 180 5.14 -1.17 -17.55
N GLY A 181 4.76 -0.95 -18.81
CA GLY A 181 4.25 -2.02 -19.67
C GLY A 181 5.28 -3.12 -19.99
N ILE A 182 6.58 -2.80 -20.02
CA ILE A 182 7.65 -3.81 -20.10
C ILE A 182 7.75 -4.58 -18.78
N GLY A 183 7.77 -3.87 -17.64
CA GLY A 183 7.84 -4.46 -16.30
C GLY A 183 6.69 -5.43 -16.01
N LEU A 184 5.45 -5.06 -16.34
CA LEU A 184 4.29 -5.93 -16.18
C LEU A 184 4.38 -7.20 -17.04
N ARG A 185 4.89 -7.09 -18.28
CA ARG A 185 5.14 -8.27 -19.13
C ARG A 185 6.22 -9.17 -18.57
N ALA A 186 7.33 -8.59 -18.09
CA ALA A 186 8.40 -9.35 -17.44
C ALA A 186 7.90 -10.05 -16.17
N MET A 187 7.11 -9.35 -15.35
CA MET A 187 6.51 -9.92 -14.14
C MET A 187 5.64 -11.13 -14.48
N ARG A 188 4.75 -11.03 -15.47
CA ARG A 188 3.92 -12.16 -15.95
C ARG A 188 4.74 -13.32 -16.48
N ALA A 189 5.89 -13.06 -17.10
CA ALA A 189 6.75 -14.10 -17.65
C ALA A 189 7.63 -14.79 -16.59
N CYS A 190 7.98 -14.10 -15.51
CA CYS A 190 8.96 -14.57 -14.53
C CYS A 190 8.35 -14.95 -13.17
N ALA A 191 7.15 -14.47 -12.85
CA ALA A 191 6.50 -14.78 -11.58
C ALA A 191 6.16 -16.28 -11.51
N PRO A 192 6.34 -16.93 -10.36
CA PRO A 192 5.99 -18.34 -10.17
C PRO A 192 4.48 -18.57 -9.94
N PHE A 193 3.63 -17.59 -10.30
CA PHE A 193 2.19 -17.60 -10.08
C PHE A 193 1.48 -16.79 -11.17
N ASP A 194 0.16 -16.97 -11.29
CA ASP A 194 -0.69 -16.17 -12.18
C ASP A 194 -0.81 -14.74 -11.64
N VAL A 195 -0.06 -13.82 -12.25
CA VAL A 195 0.00 -12.41 -11.87
C VAL A 195 -1.36 -11.70 -12.01
N ASP A 196 -2.15 -12.06 -13.01
CA ASP A 196 -3.44 -11.39 -13.24
C ASP A 196 -4.46 -11.84 -12.19
N ASN A 197 -4.51 -13.14 -11.91
CA ASN A 197 -5.33 -13.67 -10.83
C ASN A 197 -4.86 -13.13 -9.47
N TYR A 198 -3.55 -13.02 -9.26
CA TYR A 198 -2.97 -12.42 -8.06
C TYR A 198 -3.44 -10.97 -7.89
N PHE A 199 -3.28 -10.11 -8.90
CA PHE A 199 -3.72 -8.72 -8.80
C PHE A 199 -5.23 -8.60 -8.59
N ARG A 200 -6.03 -9.41 -9.28
CA ARG A 200 -7.48 -9.43 -9.07
C ARG A 200 -7.85 -9.84 -7.65
N ALA A 201 -7.24 -10.89 -7.11
CA ALA A 201 -7.51 -11.35 -5.76
C ALA A 201 -7.00 -10.37 -4.68
N HIS A 202 -5.81 -9.80 -4.90
CA HIS A 202 -5.15 -8.94 -3.91
C HIS A 202 -5.71 -7.52 -3.89
N PHE A 203 -5.95 -6.93 -5.06
CA PHE A 203 -6.40 -5.54 -5.20
C PHE A 203 -7.88 -5.40 -5.57
N GLY A 204 -8.51 -6.41 -6.18
CA GLY A 204 -9.90 -6.31 -6.63
C GLY A 204 -10.90 -6.11 -5.50
N SER A 205 -10.67 -6.70 -4.31
CA SER A 205 -11.48 -6.47 -3.11
C SER A 205 -11.12 -5.19 -2.36
N ARG A 206 -10.01 -4.53 -2.72
CA ARG A 206 -9.45 -3.36 -2.02
C ARG A 206 -9.71 -2.04 -2.76
N THR A 207 -10.71 -1.99 -3.63
CA THR A 207 -11.08 -0.78 -4.38
C THR A 207 -11.32 0.43 -3.47
N HIS A 208 -11.88 0.24 -2.27
CA HIS A 208 -12.03 1.30 -1.29
C HIS A 208 -10.68 1.90 -0.87
N GLN A 209 -9.71 1.05 -0.48
CA GLN A 209 -8.37 1.50 -0.08
C GLN A 209 -7.65 2.22 -1.22
N THR A 210 -7.71 1.69 -2.45
CA THR A 210 -7.12 2.37 -3.62
C THR A 210 -7.73 3.75 -3.81
N LYS A 211 -9.06 3.89 -3.66
CA LYS A 211 -9.73 5.20 -3.75
C LYS A 211 -9.28 6.16 -2.66
N THR A 212 -9.21 5.72 -1.41
CA THR A 212 -8.70 6.54 -0.29
C THR A 212 -7.30 7.09 -0.60
N MET A 213 -6.40 6.27 -1.14
CA MET A 213 -5.06 6.73 -1.54
C MET A 213 -5.11 7.83 -2.61
N LEU A 214 -5.95 7.67 -3.63
CA LEU A 214 -6.12 8.68 -4.68
C LEU A 214 -6.72 9.98 -4.12
N ASP A 215 -7.75 9.87 -3.27
CA ASP A 215 -8.38 11.02 -2.62
C ASP A 215 -7.37 11.79 -1.74
N ASP A 216 -6.55 11.08 -0.96
CA ASP A 216 -5.50 11.69 -0.14
C ASP A 216 -4.47 12.45 -0.98
N TRP A 217 -4.03 11.91 -2.12
CA TRP A 217 -3.10 12.60 -3.00
C TRP A 217 -3.75 13.80 -3.71
N ILE A 218 -5.04 13.75 -4.01
CA ILE A 218 -5.79 14.90 -4.51
C ILE A 218 -5.84 16.01 -3.45
N VAL A 219 -6.14 15.67 -2.19
CA VAL A 219 -6.15 16.62 -1.07
C VAL A 219 -4.77 17.25 -0.88
N LEU A 220 -3.70 16.44 -0.87
CA LEU A 220 -2.33 16.96 -0.79
C LEU A 220 -2.01 17.86 -1.99
N GLY A 221 -2.30 17.44 -3.22
CA GLY A 221 -2.05 18.24 -4.41
C GLY A 221 -2.74 19.60 -4.34
N ASN A 222 -4.02 19.63 -3.97
CA ASN A 222 -4.78 20.86 -3.80
C ASN A 222 -4.20 21.76 -2.69
N THR A 223 -3.79 21.17 -1.57
CA THR A 223 -3.20 21.89 -0.42
C THR A 223 -1.93 22.65 -0.82
N TYR A 224 -1.13 22.06 -1.71
CA TYR A 224 0.12 22.65 -2.21
C TYR A 224 -0.04 23.38 -3.56
N GLY A 225 -1.28 23.61 -4.03
CA GLY A 225 -1.55 24.34 -5.28
C GLY A 225 -1.04 23.63 -6.54
N LEU A 226 -0.97 22.30 -6.51
CA LEU A 226 -0.51 21.46 -7.62
C LEU A 226 -1.69 20.96 -8.46
N ARG A 227 -1.40 20.57 -9.70
CA ARG A 227 -2.38 19.96 -10.60
C ARG A 227 -2.73 18.54 -10.17
N THR A 228 -4.02 18.20 -10.20
CA THR A 228 -4.56 16.89 -9.79
C THR A 228 -5.58 16.32 -10.78
N GLU A 229 -5.58 16.78 -12.04
CA GLU A 229 -6.65 16.43 -12.98
C GLU A 229 -6.59 14.95 -13.39
N ALA A 230 -5.40 14.38 -13.55
CA ALA A 230 -5.24 12.97 -13.88
C ALA A 230 -5.65 12.06 -12.71
N LEU A 231 -5.31 12.45 -11.47
CA LEU A 231 -5.75 11.76 -10.26
C LEU A 231 -7.28 11.75 -10.13
N VAL A 232 -7.93 12.92 -10.28
CA VAL A 232 -9.39 13.04 -10.24
C VAL A 232 -10.03 12.16 -11.32
N THR A 233 -9.55 12.26 -12.55
CA THR A 233 -10.05 11.46 -13.68
C THR A 233 -9.95 9.95 -13.39
N LEU A 234 -8.82 9.50 -12.85
CA LEU A 234 -8.60 8.09 -12.54
C LEU A 234 -9.47 7.60 -11.38
N ARG A 235 -9.63 8.41 -10.33
CA ARG A 235 -10.47 8.13 -9.17
C ARG A 235 -11.94 8.04 -9.55
N ASP A 236 -12.41 8.90 -10.44
CA ASP A 236 -13.79 8.88 -10.92
C ASP A 236 -14.04 7.64 -11.80
N ALA A 237 -13.13 7.32 -12.73
CA ALA A 237 -13.21 6.09 -13.52
C ALA A 237 -13.22 4.82 -12.65
N LEU A 238 -12.46 4.81 -11.55
CA LEU A 238 -12.45 3.70 -10.59
C LEU A 238 -13.79 3.58 -9.84
N SER A 239 -14.44 4.71 -9.57
CA SER A 239 -15.77 4.73 -8.94
C SER A 239 -16.86 4.21 -9.87
N ASP A 240 -16.81 4.60 -11.15
CA ASP A 240 -17.75 4.14 -12.16
C ASP A 240 -17.61 2.63 -12.41
N ALA A 241 -16.37 2.14 -12.48
CA ALA A 241 -16.09 0.70 -12.61
C ALA A 241 -16.63 -0.12 -11.44
N ALA A 242 -16.56 0.41 -10.21
CA ALA A 242 -17.10 -0.25 -9.01
C ALA A 242 -18.64 -0.23 -8.95
N GLY A 243 -19.28 0.79 -9.53
CA GLY A 243 -20.75 0.94 -9.55
C GLY A 243 -21.43 0.20 -10.71
N ALA A 244 -20.69 -0.22 -11.73
CA ALA A 244 -21.26 -0.95 -12.86
C ALA A 244 -21.82 -2.30 -12.40
N PRO A 245 -23.10 -2.64 -12.70
CA PRO A 245 -23.66 -3.93 -12.35
C PRO A 245 -22.81 -5.01 -13.02
N THR A 246 -22.28 -5.93 -12.21
CA THR A 246 -21.44 -7.03 -12.67
C THR A 246 -22.20 -7.75 -13.78
N ARG A 247 -21.77 -7.59 -15.03
CA ARG A 247 -22.35 -8.35 -16.16
C ARG A 247 -22.10 -9.81 -15.85
N ARG A 248 -23.07 -10.50 -15.27
CA ARG A 248 -23.02 -11.94 -15.07
C ARG A 248 -22.73 -12.55 -16.42
N ALA A 249 -21.55 -13.15 -16.56
CA ALA A 249 -21.24 -13.97 -17.71
C ALA A 249 -22.35 -15.01 -17.82
N ASN A 250 -23.10 -14.97 -18.91
CA ASN A 250 -24.06 -16.02 -19.23
C ASN A 250 -23.27 -17.33 -19.24
N PRO A 251 -23.63 -18.34 -18.42
CA PRO A 251 -23.01 -19.64 -18.53
C PRO A 251 -23.31 -20.16 -19.94
N THR A 252 -22.27 -20.27 -20.77
CA THR A 252 -22.32 -21.06 -21.98
C THR A 252 -22.75 -22.46 -21.57
N LYS A 253 -23.96 -22.86 -22.00
CA LYS A 253 -24.43 -24.23 -21.85
C LYS A 253 -23.43 -25.18 -22.53
N PRO A 254 -23.14 -26.35 -21.91
CA PRO A 254 -22.32 -27.38 -22.51
C PRO A 254 -22.93 -27.95 -23.79
#